data_AF-A0A7X3SRV6-F1
#
_entry.id   AF-A0A7X3SRV6-F1
#
_cell.length_a   1.000
_cell.length_b   1.000
_cell.length_c   1.000
_cell.angle_alpha   90.00
_cell.angle_beta   90.00
_cell.angle_gamma   90.00
#
_symmetry.space_group_name_H-M   'P 1'
#
loop_
_entity.id
_entity.type
_entity.pdbx_description
1 polymer ?
#
loop_
_entity_poly.entity_id
_entity_poly.type
_entity_poly.pdbx_seq_one_letter_code
_entity_poly.pdbx_strand_id
1 'polypeptide(L)'
;MPESSREPAEDRIAKVIARAGVASRRDAEAMIAEGRVTLNGKVLESPAVNVTAADTITVDGEPLPVKERTRLWLYHKPRGLVTTARDPEGRPTVFDNLPEDLPRVVAVGRLDINTEGLLLLTNDGGLARIIAHPDTGWLRRYKVRAHGDITQADLDGLRDGITIDGIEYGPIEARLDRVQGDNVWITMGLREGKNREIKRILEHLGVQVNRLIRMSFGPFQLGDLEQGMVEEVRTKVLKDQLGAALAAEAEVDFESPVREPIAPFGSSAKERKGREDRDERPARFGRSGDERPRRRGSDEKPFRPRREDRYEREEEEPRKRPSRLDVKKSVWRAGETDDEAPRKKVPRRGADPREARAASAERQRERVGAIASPEGRKVVVERLVRPPQEEEKTPAARGGRGA
;
A
#
# COMPACT_ATOMS: atom_id res chain seq x y z
N MET A 1 -1.35 34.96 40.66
CA MET A 1 -1.75 33.93 39.68
C MET A 1 -1.49 32.59 40.35
N PRO A 2 -2.49 31.77 40.68
CA PRO A 2 -2.19 30.42 41.16
C PRO A 2 -1.73 29.60 39.96
N GLU A 3 -0.50 29.07 40.03
CA GLU A 3 -0.03 28.00 39.16
C GLU A 3 -0.96 26.80 39.33
N SER A 4 -1.75 26.51 38.31
CA SER A 4 -2.48 25.25 38.21
C SER A 4 -1.44 24.13 38.12
N SER A 5 -1.14 23.49 39.25
CA SER A 5 -0.44 22.21 39.31
C SER A 5 -1.22 21.20 38.47
N ARG A 6 -0.80 20.99 37.21
CA ARG A 6 -1.24 19.83 36.44
C ARG A 6 -0.75 18.60 37.21
N GLU A 7 -1.66 17.89 37.85
CA GLU A 7 -1.38 16.56 38.36
C GLU A 7 -0.77 15.73 37.21
N PRO A 8 0.29 14.95 37.46
CA PRO A 8 0.91 14.15 36.42
C PRO A 8 -0.16 13.26 35.80
N ALA A 9 -0.24 13.26 34.47
CA ALA A 9 -1.21 12.43 33.76
C ALA A 9 -0.96 10.96 34.13
N GLU A 10 -1.86 10.42 34.94
CA GLU A 10 -1.84 9.03 35.36
C GLU A 10 -2.47 8.17 34.27
N ASP A 11 -1.66 7.30 33.65
CA ASP A 11 -2.15 6.33 32.68
C ASP A 11 -2.18 4.93 33.30
N ARG A 12 -3.21 4.15 32.97
CA ARG A 12 -3.27 2.75 33.39
C ARG A 12 -2.08 1.98 32.81
N ILE A 13 -1.39 1.16 33.61
CA ILE A 13 -0.17 0.48 33.19
C ILE A 13 -0.32 -0.33 31.89
N ALA A 14 -1.45 -1.03 31.71
CA ALA A 14 -1.73 -1.79 30.48
C ALA A 14 -1.82 -0.88 29.23
N LYS A 15 -2.26 0.38 29.39
CA LYS A 15 -2.25 1.39 28.31
C LYS A 15 -0.81 1.80 27.98
N VAL A 16 0.04 2.00 29.00
CA VAL A 16 1.44 2.38 28.82
C VAL A 16 2.23 1.28 28.11
N ILE A 17 2.12 0.02 28.55
CA ILE A 17 2.76 -1.14 27.92
C ILE A 17 2.31 -1.29 26.46
N ALA A 18 1.01 -1.10 26.18
CA ALA A 18 0.49 -1.18 24.83
C ALA A 18 0.97 -0.04 23.93
N ARG A 19 1.07 1.19 24.46
CA ARG A 19 1.62 2.37 23.76
C ARG A 19 3.13 2.26 23.51
N ALA A 20 3.86 1.54 24.36
CA ALA A 20 5.25 1.18 24.13
C ALA A 20 5.43 0.11 23.02
N GLY A 21 4.33 -0.47 22.51
CA GLY A 21 4.37 -1.42 21.41
C GLY A 21 4.69 -2.86 21.82
N VAL A 22 4.80 -3.16 23.12
CA VAL A 22 5.18 -4.48 23.63
C VAL A 22 4.07 -5.52 23.43
N ALA A 23 2.83 -5.16 23.72
CA ALA A 23 1.69 -6.09 23.69
C ALA A 23 0.37 -5.38 23.38
N SER A 24 -0.71 -6.13 23.13
CA SER A 24 -2.04 -5.52 23.16
C SER A 24 -2.41 -5.15 24.60
N ARG A 25 -3.40 -4.27 24.79
CA ARG A 25 -3.84 -3.92 26.15
C ARG A 25 -4.30 -5.14 26.94
N ARG A 26 -5.02 -6.07 26.31
CA ARG A 26 -5.50 -7.30 26.95
C ARG A 26 -4.35 -8.27 27.24
N ASP A 27 -3.40 -8.39 26.33
CA ASP A 27 -2.23 -9.23 26.55
C ASP A 27 -1.33 -8.65 27.65
N ALA A 28 -1.23 -7.33 27.74
CA ALA A 28 -0.55 -6.66 28.85
C ALA A 28 -1.23 -6.93 30.19
N GLU A 29 -2.57 -6.92 30.23
CA GLU A 29 -3.35 -7.32 31.43
C GLU A 29 -3.08 -8.79 31.81
N ALA A 30 -2.96 -9.68 30.83
CA ALA A 30 -2.59 -11.08 31.06
C ALA A 30 -1.15 -11.23 31.57
N MET A 31 -0.17 -10.53 30.98
CA MET A 31 1.23 -10.52 31.44
C MET A 31 1.35 -10.04 32.89
N ILE A 32 0.55 -9.05 33.30
CA ILE A 32 0.49 -8.59 34.69
C ILE A 32 -0.05 -9.70 35.60
N ALA A 33 -1.15 -10.35 35.21
CA ALA A 33 -1.70 -11.46 35.97
C ALA A 33 -0.74 -12.68 36.08
N GLU A 34 0.14 -12.85 35.08
CA GLU A 34 1.21 -13.86 35.08
C GLU A 34 2.44 -13.46 35.92
N GLY A 35 2.47 -12.26 36.50
CA GLY A 35 3.59 -11.76 37.32
C GLY A 35 4.84 -11.38 36.51
N ARG A 36 4.69 -11.16 35.20
CA ARG A 36 5.80 -10.84 34.27
C ARG A 36 6.16 -9.36 34.23
N VAL A 37 5.31 -8.50 34.81
CA VAL A 37 5.49 -7.05 34.81
C VAL A 37 5.92 -6.59 36.18
N THR A 38 6.99 -5.80 36.24
CA THR A 38 7.40 -5.13 37.49
C THR A 38 7.30 -3.61 37.37
N LEU A 39 6.91 -2.99 38.48
CA LEU A 39 6.83 -1.55 38.66
C LEU A 39 7.76 -1.16 39.80
N ASN A 40 8.76 -0.32 39.50
CA ASN A 40 9.79 0.12 40.45
C ASN A 40 10.46 -1.06 41.19
N GLY A 41 10.68 -2.16 40.47
CA GLY A 41 11.31 -3.38 41.00
C GLY A 41 10.37 -4.34 41.76
N LYS A 42 9.07 -4.04 41.85
CA LYS A 42 8.06 -4.92 42.48
C LYS A 42 7.16 -5.54 41.43
N VAL A 43 6.95 -6.86 41.51
CA VAL A 43 5.99 -7.57 40.64
C VAL A 43 4.59 -7.04 40.89
N LEU A 44 3.87 -6.73 39.81
CA LEU A 44 2.48 -6.31 39.89
C LEU A 44 1.54 -7.51 39.87
N GLU A 45 0.55 -7.50 40.77
CA GLU A 45 -0.48 -8.53 40.87
C GLU A 45 -1.79 -8.13 40.18
N SER A 46 -1.98 -6.83 39.92
CA SER A 46 -3.23 -6.28 39.40
C SER A 46 -2.99 -5.30 38.24
N PRO A 47 -3.77 -5.39 37.15
CA PRO A 47 -3.71 -4.45 36.05
C PRO A 47 -4.37 -3.09 36.35
N ALA A 48 -5.03 -2.94 37.50
CA ALA A 48 -5.75 -1.73 37.89
C ALA A 48 -4.84 -0.63 38.46
N VAL A 49 -3.54 -0.66 38.16
CA VAL A 49 -2.56 0.31 38.64
C VAL A 49 -2.35 1.42 37.62
N ASN A 50 -2.37 2.66 38.11
CA ASN A 50 -1.98 3.84 37.35
C ASN A 50 -0.49 4.10 37.55
N VAL A 51 0.16 4.55 36.49
CA VAL A 51 1.59 4.85 36.46
C VAL A 51 1.81 6.24 35.88
N THR A 52 2.92 6.84 36.28
CA THR A 52 3.39 8.15 35.84
C THR A 52 4.67 8.01 35.02
N ALA A 53 5.12 9.10 34.40
CA ALA A 53 6.39 9.12 33.66
C ALA A 53 7.63 8.91 34.54
N ALA A 54 7.51 9.03 35.87
CA ALA A 54 8.62 8.80 36.81
C ALA A 54 8.79 7.31 37.15
N ASP A 55 7.80 6.48 36.84
CA ASP A 55 7.81 5.07 37.20
C ASP A 55 8.67 4.24 36.24
N THR A 56 9.46 3.33 36.80
CA THR A 56 10.24 2.36 36.03
C THR A 56 9.45 1.08 35.86
N ILE A 57 9.02 0.81 34.62
CA ILE A 57 8.27 -0.40 34.28
C ILE A 57 9.18 -1.34 33.50
N THR A 58 9.23 -2.61 33.92
CA THR A 58 9.88 -3.68 33.17
C THR A 58 8.90 -4.81 32.86
N VAL A 59 9.09 -5.44 31.71
CA VAL A 59 8.37 -6.65 31.28
C VAL A 59 9.41 -7.73 31.07
N ASP A 60 9.27 -8.86 31.74
CA ASP A 60 10.24 -9.96 31.73
C ASP A 60 11.67 -9.52 32.11
N GLY A 61 11.80 -8.51 32.95
CA GLY A 61 13.08 -7.95 33.40
C GLY A 61 13.69 -6.90 32.45
N GLU A 62 13.12 -6.69 31.26
CA GLU A 62 13.57 -5.65 30.33
C GLU A 62 12.77 -4.35 30.51
N PRO A 63 13.42 -3.18 30.50
CA PRO A 63 12.72 -1.89 30.56
C PRO A 63 11.85 -1.67 29.32
N LEU A 64 10.72 -0.98 29.50
CA LEU A 64 9.87 -0.62 28.37
C LEU A 64 10.66 0.19 27.32
N PRO A 65 10.46 -0.10 26.03
CA PRO A 65 11.06 0.71 24.97
C PRO A 65 10.49 2.13 24.98
N VAL A 66 11.30 3.08 24.50
CA VAL A 66 10.86 4.46 24.31
C VAL A 66 9.70 4.48 23.32
N LYS A 67 8.64 5.23 23.66
CA LYS A 67 7.48 5.43 22.78
C LYS A 67 7.96 6.03 21.45
N GLU A 68 7.59 5.42 20.33
CA GLU A 68 7.81 6.03 19.01
C GLU A 68 6.83 7.18 18.78
N ARG A 69 7.20 8.14 17.92
CA ARG A 69 6.21 9.10 17.42
C ARG A 69 5.04 8.39 16.75
N THR A 70 3.91 9.07 16.78
CA THR A 70 2.68 8.65 16.13
C THR A 70 2.85 8.67 14.61
N ARG A 71 2.54 7.52 14.01
CA ARG A 71 2.64 7.26 12.59
C ARG A 71 1.33 6.67 12.11
N LEU A 72 1.03 6.91 10.83
CA LEU A 72 -0.16 6.40 10.16
C LEU A 72 0.28 5.78 8.84
N TRP A 73 -0.29 4.63 8.51
CA TRP A 73 -0.08 3.95 7.25
C TRP A 73 -1.39 3.75 6.52
N LEU A 74 -1.33 3.86 5.20
CA LEU A 74 -2.37 3.48 4.28
C LEU A 74 -2.11 2.03 3.88
N TYR A 75 -3.10 1.15 4.06
CA TYR A 75 -3.02 -0.24 3.63
C TYR A 75 -4.13 -0.52 2.63
N HIS A 76 -3.77 -1.03 1.46
CA HIS A 76 -4.77 -1.54 0.51
C HIS A 76 -5.13 -2.98 0.89
N LYS A 77 -6.09 -3.13 1.80
CA LYS A 77 -6.55 -4.44 2.26
C LYS A 77 -7.11 -5.27 1.10
N PRO A 78 -6.60 -6.49 0.85
CA PRO A 78 -7.22 -7.44 -0.05
C PRO A 78 -8.46 -8.11 0.58
N ARG A 79 -9.28 -8.72 -0.26
CA ARG A 79 -10.35 -9.63 0.19
C ARG A 79 -9.77 -10.88 0.83
N GLY A 80 -10.54 -11.53 1.69
CA GLY A 80 -10.16 -12.78 2.35
C GLY A 80 -9.45 -12.61 3.70
N LEU A 81 -9.10 -11.37 4.08
CA LEU A 81 -8.45 -11.08 5.36
C LEU A 81 -9.43 -10.52 6.39
N VAL A 82 -9.39 -11.04 7.62
CA VAL A 82 -10.17 -10.54 8.75
C VAL A 82 -9.45 -9.38 9.43
N THR A 83 -10.16 -8.29 9.71
CA THR A 83 -9.59 -7.13 10.43
C THR A 83 -9.62 -7.36 11.95
N THR A 84 -8.80 -8.30 12.44
CA THR A 84 -8.63 -8.62 13.87
C THR A 84 -7.19 -9.03 14.15
N ALA A 85 -6.67 -8.76 15.36
CA ALA A 85 -5.31 -9.18 15.75
C ALA A 85 -5.22 -10.69 16.03
N ARG A 86 -6.34 -11.32 16.39
CA ARG A 86 -6.46 -12.76 16.60
C ARG A 86 -7.85 -13.20 16.19
N ASP A 87 -7.92 -14.19 15.30
CA ASP A 87 -9.19 -14.78 14.85
C ASP A 87 -9.38 -16.16 15.52
N PRO A 88 -10.44 -16.36 16.32
CA PRO A 88 -10.70 -17.65 16.96
C PRO A 88 -10.93 -18.80 15.99
N GLU A 89 -11.40 -18.51 14.77
CA GLU A 89 -11.64 -19.51 13.72
C GLU A 89 -10.40 -19.81 12.87
N GLY A 90 -9.25 -19.18 13.17
CA GLY A 90 -7.99 -19.40 12.47
C GLY A 90 -7.95 -18.85 11.04
N ARG A 91 -8.84 -17.92 10.68
CA ARG A 91 -8.82 -17.28 9.36
C ARG A 91 -7.63 -16.31 9.25
N PRO A 92 -7.06 -16.13 8.05
CA PRO A 92 -6.00 -15.16 7.83
C PRO A 92 -6.41 -13.75 8.25
N THR A 93 -5.57 -13.08 9.03
CA THR A 93 -5.82 -11.72 9.47
C THR A 93 -5.10 -10.70 8.61
N VAL A 94 -5.51 -9.43 8.73
CA VAL A 94 -4.79 -8.31 8.12
C VAL A 94 -3.35 -8.24 8.64
N PHE A 95 -3.11 -8.52 9.91
CA PHE A 95 -1.79 -8.38 10.55
C PHE A 95 -0.82 -9.48 10.14
N ASP A 96 -1.32 -10.69 9.84
CA ASP A 96 -0.49 -11.79 9.30
C ASP A 96 0.06 -11.51 7.90
N ASN A 97 -0.54 -10.55 7.18
CA ASN A 97 -0.20 -10.20 5.80
C ASN A 97 0.44 -8.81 5.69
N LEU A 98 0.86 -8.23 6.82
CA LEU A 98 1.64 -7.00 6.82
C LEU A 98 3.14 -7.31 6.64
N PRO A 99 3.90 -6.39 6.01
CA PRO A 99 5.35 -6.44 6.00
C PRO A 99 5.96 -6.65 7.39
N GLU A 100 6.96 -7.54 7.49
CA GLU A 100 7.64 -7.89 8.75
C GLU A 100 8.40 -6.73 9.39
N ASP A 101 8.76 -5.72 8.60
CA ASP A 101 9.48 -4.54 9.04
C ASP A 101 8.57 -3.47 9.67
N LEU A 102 7.24 -3.61 9.58
CA LEU A 102 6.32 -2.69 10.24
C LEU A 102 6.39 -2.80 11.77
N PRO A 103 6.37 -1.66 12.49
CA PRO A 103 6.20 -1.71 13.93
C PRO A 103 4.83 -2.32 14.26
N ARG A 104 4.63 -2.63 15.54
CA ARG A 104 3.31 -3.04 16.01
C ARG A 104 2.28 -1.95 15.73
N VAL A 105 1.33 -2.23 14.83
CA VAL A 105 0.24 -1.34 14.46
C VAL A 105 -1.12 -1.87 14.90
N VAL A 106 -2.09 -0.98 14.96
CA VAL A 106 -3.51 -1.25 15.16
C VAL A 106 -4.31 -0.70 13.99
N ALA A 107 -5.42 -1.36 13.65
CA ALA A 107 -6.30 -0.91 12.58
C ALA A 107 -7.24 0.20 13.06
N VAL A 108 -7.47 1.21 12.21
CA VAL A 108 -8.46 2.26 12.44
C VAL A 108 -9.79 1.83 11.86
N GLY A 109 -10.69 1.42 12.74
CA GLY A 109 -11.94 0.79 12.36
C GLY A 109 -11.71 -0.59 11.71
N ARG A 110 -12.72 -1.08 10.99
CA ARG A 110 -12.70 -2.42 10.38
C ARG A 110 -13.22 -2.40 8.96
N LEU A 111 -12.75 -3.35 8.16
CA LEU A 111 -13.35 -3.75 6.90
C LEU A 111 -13.74 -5.23 6.99
N ASP A 112 -14.89 -5.58 6.40
CA ASP A 112 -15.33 -6.96 6.33
C ASP A 112 -14.32 -7.83 5.56
N ILE A 113 -14.38 -9.13 5.78
CA ILE A 113 -13.51 -10.10 5.10
C ILE A 113 -13.60 -10.00 3.57
N ASN A 114 -14.80 -9.76 3.03
CA ASN A 114 -15.06 -9.62 1.59
C ASN A 114 -14.98 -8.18 1.08
N THR A 115 -14.52 -7.24 1.90
CA THR A 115 -14.37 -5.83 1.52
C THR A 115 -12.89 -5.52 1.32
N GLU A 116 -12.60 -4.83 0.22
CA GLU A 116 -11.28 -4.41 -0.22
C GLU A 116 -11.05 -2.91 0.03
N GLY A 117 -9.83 -2.46 -0.17
CA GLY A 117 -9.49 -1.04 -0.26
C GLY A 117 -8.83 -0.49 1.00
N LEU A 118 -8.94 0.82 1.18
CA LEU A 118 -8.17 1.57 2.16
C LEU A 118 -8.51 1.16 3.60
N LEU A 119 -7.55 0.58 4.31
CA LEU A 119 -7.54 0.43 5.76
C LEU A 119 -6.42 1.29 6.33
N LEU A 120 -6.74 2.16 7.30
CA LEU A 120 -5.69 2.92 7.97
C LEU A 120 -5.13 2.08 9.12
N LEU A 121 -3.82 2.13 9.30
CA LEU A 121 -3.09 1.48 10.39
C LEU A 121 -2.30 2.55 11.15
N THR A 122 -2.15 2.42 12.46
CA THR A 122 -1.35 3.35 13.27
C THR A 122 -0.68 2.63 14.43
N ASN A 123 0.43 3.15 14.93
CA ASN A 123 1.06 2.67 16.17
C ASN A 123 0.42 3.30 17.43
N ASP A 124 -0.47 4.30 17.29
CA ASP A 124 -1.14 4.95 18.42
C ASP A 124 -2.63 4.55 18.51
N GLY A 125 -2.96 3.78 19.54
CA GLY A 125 -4.35 3.36 19.80
C GLY A 125 -5.29 4.50 20.20
N GLY A 126 -4.78 5.61 20.74
CA GLY A 126 -5.56 6.81 21.02
C GLY A 126 -6.03 7.45 19.71
N LEU A 127 -5.11 7.62 18.75
CA LEU A 127 -5.44 8.11 17.42
C LEU A 127 -6.43 7.21 16.70
N ALA A 128 -6.21 5.89 16.74
CA ALA A 128 -7.13 4.92 16.13
C ALA A 128 -8.55 5.02 16.68
N ARG A 129 -8.68 5.21 18.00
CA ARG A 129 -9.98 5.35 18.68
C ARG A 129 -10.71 6.62 18.25
N ILE A 130 -10.02 7.77 18.25
CA ILE A 130 -10.61 9.05 17.89
C ILE A 130 -11.06 9.02 16.42
N ILE A 131 -10.18 8.68 15.48
CA ILE A 131 -10.51 8.68 14.05
C ILE A 131 -11.64 7.70 13.70
N ALA A 132 -11.71 6.55 14.38
CA ALA A 132 -12.75 5.56 14.14
C ALA A 132 -14.12 5.96 14.70
N HIS A 133 -14.18 6.94 15.61
CA HIS A 133 -15.42 7.33 16.28
C HIS A 133 -16.42 7.96 15.29
N PRO A 134 -17.73 7.65 15.39
CA PRO A 134 -18.75 8.28 14.56
C PRO A 134 -18.79 9.81 14.69
N ASP A 135 -18.57 10.34 15.90
CA ASP A 135 -18.63 11.78 16.18
C ASP A 135 -17.58 12.60 15.42
N THR A 136 -16.44 11.98 15.09
CA THR A 136 -15.44 12.62 14.22
C THR A 136 -16.00 12.88 12.81
N GLY A 137 -17.04 12.14 12.41
CA GLY A 137 -17.83 12.42 11.22
C GLY A 137 -17.05 12.30 9.91
N TRP A 138 -15.91 11.63 9.91
CA TRP A 138 -15.07 11.47 8.73
C TRP A 138 -15.78 10.69 7.64
N LEU A 139 -15.85 11.30 6.46
CA LEU A 139 -16.50 10.71 5.30
C LEU A 139 -15.70 9.52 4.79
N ARG A 140 -16.37 8.38 4.66
CA ARG A 140 -15.83 7.14 4.08
C ARG A 140 -16.45 6.98 2.71
N ARG A 141 -15.64 7.01 1.66
CA ARG A 141 -16.11 6.81 0.29
C ARG A 141 -15.83 5.40 -0.17
N TYR A 142 -16.83 4.78 -0.76
CA TYR A 142 -16.79 3.43 -1.28
C TYR A 142 -17.15 3.41 -2.75
N LYS A 143 -16.48 2.53 -3.49
CA LYS A 143 -16.86 2.15 -4.83
C LYS A 143 -17.46 0.76 -4.78
N VAL A 144 -18.69 0.66 -5.25
CA VAL A 144 -19.51 -0.54 -5.19
C VAL A 144 -19.78 -1.02 -6.60
N ARG A 145 -19.62 -2.32 -6.83
CA ARG A 145 -20.19 -3.00 -7.98
C ARG A 145 -21.34 -3.86 -7.47
N ALA A 146 -22.54 -3.62 -7.97
CA ALA A 146 -23.74 -4.36 -7.60
C ALA A 146 -24.38 -5.01 -8.83
N HIS A 147 -25.13 -6.09 -8.63
CA HIS A 147 -25.95 -6.75 -9.63
C HIS A 147 -27.42 -6.35 -9.44
N GLY A 148 -28.10 -6.05 -10.55
CA GLY A 148 -29.49 -5.60 -10.58
C GLY A 148 -29.62 -4.19 -11.12
N ASP A 149 -30.87 -3.74 -11.22
CA ASP A 149 -31.23 -2.46 -11.80
C ASP A 149 -31.52 -1.44 -10.69
N ILE A 150 -30.87 -0.27 -10.77
CA ILE A 150 -31.09 0.85 -9.86
C ILE A 150 -30.88 2.16 -10.60
N THR A 151 -31.71 3.14 -10.32
CA THR A 151 -31.63 4.47 -10.92
C THR A 151 -30.97 5.47 -9.97
N GLN A 152 -30.51 6.61 -10.50
CA GLN A 152 -30.01 7.68 -9.65
C GLN A 152 -31.11 8.22 -8.72
N ALA A 153 -32.37 8.18 -9.14
CA ALA A 153 -33.51 8.64 -8.33
C ALA A 153 -33.68 7.77 -7.07
N ASP A 154 -33.52 6.45 -7.20
CA ASP A 154 -33.58 5.53 -6.05
C ASP A 154 -32.46 5.82 -5.04
N LEU A 155 -31.26 6.15 -5.54
CA LEU A 155 -30.11 6.51 -4.73
C LEU A 155 -30.25 7.88 -4.06
N ASP A 156 -30.89 8.84 -4.72
CA ASP A 156 -31.11 10.19 -4.18
C ASP A 156 -32.03 10.16 -2.94
N GLY A 157 -32.87 9.13 -2.80
CA GLY A 157 -33.66 8.88 -1.58
C GLY A 157 -32.83 8.60 -0.33
N LEU A 158 -31.54 8.28 -0.46
CA LEU A 158 -30.65 8.01 0.68
C LEU A 158 -30.07 9.29 1.32
N ARG A 159 -30.27 10.46 0.71
CA ARG A 159 -29.65 11.72 1.15
C ARG A 159 -30.09 12.15 2.55
N ASP A 160 -31.32 11.84 2.93
CA ASP A 160 -31.88 12.20 4.23
C ASP A 160 -31.78 11.04 5.25
N GLY A 161 -31.18 9.91 4.86
CA GLY A 161 -31.13 8.68 5.63
C GLY A 161 -32.25 7.69 5.29
N ILE A 162 -32.17 6.49 5.87
CA ILE A 162 -33.15 5.42 5.64
C ILE A 162 -33.28 4.53 6.87
N THR A 163 -34.48 4.03 7.17
CA THR A 163 -34.70 3.08 8.26
C THR A 163 -34.99 1.69 7.69
N ILE A 164 -34.18 0.70 8.07
CA ILE A 164 -34.32 -0.69 7.61
C ILE A 164 -34.33 -1.59 8.83
N ASP A 165 -35.38 -2.41 8.98
CA ASP A 165 -35.55 -3.35 10.10
C ASP A 165 -35.42 -2.70 11.49
N GLY A 166 -35.92 -1.47 11.64
CA GLY A 166 -35.84 -0.69 12.89
C GLY A 166 -34.45 -0.09 13.19
N ILE A 167 -33.49 -0.23 12.28
CA ILE A 167 -32.19 0.43 12.35
C ILE A 167 -32.23 1.67 11.47
N GLU A 168 -32.07 2.84 12.07
CA GLU A 168 -31.91 4.10 11.35
C GLU A 168 -30.50 4.18 10.79
N TYR A 169 -30.35 4.50 9.50
CA TYR A 169 -29.09 4.82 8.84
C TYR A 169 -29.10 6.30 8.48
N GLY A 170 -27.99 6.99 8.74
CA GLY A 170 -27.86 8.42 8.52
C GLY A 170 -27.79 8.80 7.04
N PRO A 171 -27.64 10.10 6.73
CA PRO A 171 -27.46 10.62 5.38
C PRO A 171 -26.34 9.94 4.59
N ILE A 172 -26.65 9.54 3.35
CA ILE A 172 -25.70 8.90 2.44
C ILE A 172 -25.66 9.64 1.11
N GLU A 173 -24.47 10.00 0.69
CA GLU A 173 -24.22 10.53 -0.64
C GLU A 173 -24.00 9.37 -1.61
N ALA A 174 -24.97 9.07 -2.47
CA ALA A 174 -24.86 7.99 -3.45
C ALA A 174 -24.96 8.52 -4.88
N ARG A 175 -24.05 8.05 -5.74
CA ARG A 175 -23.99 8.40 -7.15
C ARG A 175 -23.83 7.15 -8.01
N LEU A 176 -24.70 7.00 -8.99
CA LEU A 176 -24.57 6.02 -10.06
C LEU A 176 -23.49 6.49 -11.05
N ASP A 177 -22.40 5.74 -11.15
CA ASP A 177 -21.27 6.08 -12.00
C ASP A 177 -21.45 5.55 -13.42
N ARG A 178 -21.90 4.29 -13.55
CA ARG A 178 -22.14 3.63 -14.83
C ARG A 178 -22.99 2.37 -14.66
N VAL A 179 -23.71 2.02 -15.72
CA VAL A 179 -24.43 0.75 -15.88
C VAL A 179 -23.72 -0.06 -16.96
N GLN A 180 -23.48 -1.34 -16.72
CA GLN A 180 -22.78 -2.24 -17.64
C GLN A 180 -23.42 -3.63 -17.61
N GLY A 181 -24.34 -3.88 -18.57
CA GLY A 181 -25.20 -5.06 -18.53
C GLY A 181 -25.99 -5.09 -17.22
N ASP A 182 -26.05 -6.26 -16.58
CA ASP A 182 -26.78 -6.46 -15.31
C ASP A 182 -26.00 -5.95 -14.08
N ASN A 183 -24.88 -5.25 -14.27
CA ASN A 183 -24.08 -4.70 -13.19
C ASN A 183 -24.07 -3.17 -13.20
N VAL A 184 -24.18 -2.59 -12.02
CA VAL A 184 -24.09 -1.15 -11.77
C VAL A 184 -22.84 -0.83 -10.95
N TRP A 185 -22.27 0.34 -11.19
CA TRP A 185 -21.20 0.90 -10.39
C TRP A 185 -21.71 2.15 -9.67
N ILE A 186 -21.54 2.16 -8.35
CA ILE A 186 -22.05 3.20 -7.48
C ILE A 186 -20.91 3.70 -6.60
N THR A 187 -20.78 5.01 -6.48
CA THR A 187 -19.94 5.63 -5.45
C THR A 187 -20.83 6.06 -4.29
N MET A 188 -20.49 5.63 -3.07
CA MET A 188 -21.25 5.92 -1.84
C MET A 188 -20.36 6.57 -0.78
N GLY A 189 -20.83 7.66 -0.18
CA GLY A 189 -20.18 8.39 0.91
C GLY A 189 -21.01 8.30 2.19
N LEU A 190 -20.38 7.85 3.29
CA LEU A 190 -21.05 7.68 4.59
C LEU A 190 -20.17 8.23 5.71
N ARG A 191 -20.77 8.82 6.74
CA ARG A 191 -20.04 9.34 7.92
C ARG A 191 -20.07 8.41 9.12
N GLU A 192 -20.89 7.37 9.06
CA GLU A 192 -20.92 6.29 10.03
C GLU A 192 -20.29 5.00 9.46
N GLY A 193 -20.42 3.91 10.22
CA GLY A 193 -19.79 2.64 9.89
C GLY A 193 -20.48 1.48 10.61
N LYS A 194 -21.81 1.38 10.47
CA LYS A 194 -22.61 0.29 11.03
C LYS A 194 -22.23 -1.04 10.36
N ASN A 195 -22.55 -2.15 11.03
CA ASN A 195 -22.18 -3.47 10.52
C ASN A 195 -22.83 -3.72 9.14
N ARG A 196 -21.99 -3.96 8.13
CA ARG A 196 -22.41 -4.27 6.74
C ARG A 196 -23.39 -3.27 6.14
N GLU A 197 -23.31 -2.01 6.58
CA GLU A 197 -24.24 -0.93 6.24
C GLU A 197 -24.55 -0.80 4.75
N ILE A 198 -23.53 -0.63 3.90
CA ILE A 198 -23.70 -0.49 2.45
C ILE A 198 -24.41 -1.69 1.83
N LYS A 199 -24.10 -2.91 2.29
CA LYS A 199 -24.70 -4.13 1.74
C LYS A 199 -26.18 -4.20 2.08
N ARG A 200 -26.53 -3.92 3.34
CA ARG A 200 -27.92 -3.93 3.81
C ARG A 200 -28.78 -2.90 3.07
N ILE A 201 -28.25 -1.69 2.89
CA ILE A 201 -28.97 -0.61 2.20
C ILE A 201 -29.19 -0.94 0.74
N LEU A 202 -28.15 -1.40 0.03
CA LEU A 202 -28.29 -1.75 -1.38
C LEU A 202 -29.15 -3.00 -1.60
N GLU A 203 -29.07 -4.00 -0.71
CA GLU A 203 -29.96 -5.17 -0.72
C GLU A 203 -31.42 -4.75 -0.51
N HIS A 204 -31.69 -3.80 0.38
CA HIS A 204 -33.03 -3.23 0.58
C HIS A 204 -33.56 -2.49 -0.65
N LEU A 205 -32.68 -1.83 -1.41
CA LEU A 205 -33.02 -1.22 -2.71
C LEU A 205 -33.09 -2.23 -3.87
N GLY A 206 -32.97 -3.54 -3.59
CA GLY A 206 -33.15 -4.60 -4.57
C GLY A 206 -31.91 -4.97 -5.38
N VAL A 207 -30.72 -4.46 -5.03
CA VAL A 207 -29.46 -4.78 -5.74
C VAL A 207 -28.46 -5.50 -4.84
N GLN A 208 -27.75 -6.47 -5.41
CA GLN A 208 -26.82 -7.33 -4.66
C GLN A 208 -25.37 -6.88 -4.83
N VAL A 209 -24.66 -6.67 -3.72
CA VAL A 209 -23.26 -6.18 -3.76
C VAL A 209 -22.28 -7.29 -4.12
N ASN A 210 -21.64 -7.17 -5.29
CA ASN A 210 -20.65 -8.11 -5.80
C ASN A 210 -19.22 -7.77 -5.36
N ARG A 211 -18.89 -6.47 -5.32
CA ARG A 211 -17.56 -5.98 -4.92
C ARG A 211 -17.72 -4.65 -4.19
N LEU A 212 -16.98 -4.50 -3.10
CA LEU A 212 -16.98 -3.29 -2.29
C LEU A 212 -15.54 -2.88 -2.00
N ILE A 213 -15.17 -1.66 -2.38
CA ILE A 213 -13.83 -1.12 -2.20
C ILE A 213 -13.94 0.21 -1.47
N ARG A 214 -13.27 0.36 -0.32
CA ARG A 214 -13.14 1.67 0.32
C ARG A 214 -12.07 2.48 -0.39
N MET A 215 -12.48 3.59 -1.01
CA MET A 215 -11.60 4.48 -1.78
C MET A 215 -10.96 5.57 -0.92
N SER A 216 -11.65 6.04 0.11
CA SER A 216 -11.12 7.05 1.03
C SER A 216 -11.68 6.91 2.44
N PHE A 217 -10.93 7.39 3.41
CA PHE A 217 -11.36 7.55 4.80
C PHE A 217 -10.91 8.92 5.27
N GLY A 218 -11.88 9.83 5.45
CA GLY A 218 -11.62 11.21 5.80
C GLY A 218 -10.73 11.87 4.73
N PRO A 219 -9.62 12.50 5.11
CA PRO A 219 -8.70 13.12 4.17
C PRO A 219 -7.80 12.13 3.42
N PHE A 220 -7.72 10.88 3.87
CA PHE A 220 -6.82 9.88 3.31
C PHE A 220 -7.47 9.13 2.15
N GLN A 221 -6.74 9.00 1.05
CA GLN A 221 -7.21 8.38 -0.18
C GLN A 221 -6.39 7.14 -0.49
N LEU A 222 -7.02 6.14 -1.12
CA LEU A 222 -6.33 4.93 -1.56
C LEU A 222 -5.32 5.23 -2.69
N GLY A 223 -5.66 6.16 -3.58
CA GLY A 223 -4.80 6.53 -4.71
C GLY A 223 -4.46 5.34 -5.60
N ASP A 224 -3.20 5.29 -6.02
CA ASP A 224 -2.64 4.23 -6.87
C ASP A 224 -1.96 3.11 -6.04
N LEU A 225 -2.18 3.07 -4.72
CA LEU A 225 -1.61 2.05 -3.86
C LEU A 225 -2.09 0.67 -4.30
N GLU A 226 -1.16 -0.20 -4.67
CA GLU A 226 -1.48 -1.55 -5.13
C GLU A 226 -2.05 -2.41 -4.00
N GLN A 227 -2.86 -3.41 -4.37
CA GLN A 227 -3.47 -4.31 -3.39
C GLN A 227 -2.39 -5.05 -2.59
N GLY A 228 -2.56 -5.08 -1.26
CA GLY A 228 -1.60 -5.69 -0.33
C GLY A 228 -0.45 -4.76 0.08
N MET A 229 -0.27 -3.62 -0.60
CA MET A 229 0.80 -2.68 -0.26
C MET A 229 0.41 -1.78 0.92
N VAL A 230 1.45 -1.35 1.63
CA VAL A 230 1.38 -0.43 2.77
C VAL A 230 2.26 0.79 2.47
N GLU A 231 1.74 1.99 2.71
CA GLU A 231 2.48 3.25 2.56
C GLU A 231 2.38 4.09 3.83
N GLU A 232 3.51 4.59 4.33
CA GLU A 232 3.52 5.51 5.47
C GLU A 232 3.11 6.93 5.05
N VAL A 233 2.16 7.51 5.80
CA VAL A 233 1.81 8.92 5.66
C VAL A 233 2.90 9.77 6.29
N ARG A 234 3.51 10.65 5.49
CA ARG A 234 4.50 11.63 5.96
C ARG A 234 3.98 12.41 7.18
N THR A 235 4.80 12.53 8.22
CA THR A 235 4.43 13.19 9.50
C THR A 235 3.84 14.58 9.32
N LYS A 236 4.39 15.39 8.40
CA LYS A 236 3.84 16.73 8.09
C LYS A 236 2.41 16.64 7.55
N VAL A 237 2.17 15.73 6.60
CA VAL A 237 0.83 15.52 6.03
C VAL A 237 -0.13 15.01 7.09
N LEU A 238 0.31 14.08 7.95
CA LEU A 238 -0.51 13.58 9.05
C LEU A 238 -0.93 14.71 9.99
N LYS A 239 0.01 15.56 10.40
CA LYS A 239 -0.24 16.72 11.26
C LYS A 239 -1.21 17.71 10.63
N ASP A 240 -1.00 18.03 9.35
CA ASP A 240 -1.86 18.96 8.60
C ASP A 240 -3.29 18.41 8.45
N GLN A 241 -3.44 17.11 8.17
CA GLN A 241 -4.75 16.47 7.95
C GLN A 241 -5.53 16.18 9.23
N LEU A 242 -4.87 15.93 10.36
CA LEU A 242 -5.53 15.80 11.65
C LEU A 242 -6.00 17.16 12.18
N GLY A 243 -5.22 18.21 11.93
CA GLY A 243 -5.45 19.52 12.55
C GLY A 243 -5.17 19.52 14.06
N ALA A 244 -5.18 20.71 14.66
CA ALA A 244 -4.78 20.89 16.06
C ALA A 244 -5.76 20.24 17.06
N ALA A 245 -7.07 20.26 16.76
CA ALA A 245 -8.10 19.75 17.68
C ALA A 245 -8.01 18.23 17.84
N LEU A 246 -8.04 17.47 16.74
CA LEU A 246 -7.96 16.01 16.80
C LEU A 246 -6.60 15.53 17.30
N ALA A 247 -5.52 16.24 16.97
CA ALA A 247 -4.20 15.90 17.48
C ALA A 247 -4.10 16.04 19.01
N ALA A 248 -4.71 17.10 19.57
CA ALA A 248 -4.77 17.31 21.01
C ALA A 248 -5.66 16.27 21.71
N GLU A 249 -6.83 15.99 21.14
CA GLU A 249 -7.78 15.00 21.70
C GLU A 249 -7.20 13.58 21.69
N ALA A 250 -6.47 13.21 20.64
CA ALA A 250 -5.83 11.90 20.53
C ALA A 250 -4.48 11.80 21.27
N GLU A 251 -4.02 12.87 21.94
CA GLU A 251 -2.71 12.93 22.61
C GLU A 251 -1.54 12.52 21.69
N VAL A 252 -1.58 12.99 20.45
CA VAL A 252 -0.65 12.57 19.40
C VAL A 252 0.73 13.13 19.68
N ASP A 253 1.72 12.23 19.70
CA ASP A 253 3.13 12.59 19.80
C ASP A 253 3.75 12.61 18.40
N PHE A 254 4.33 13.73 17.99
CA PHE A 254 5.03 13.85 16.69
C PHE A 254 6.55 14.00 16.82
N GLU A 255 7.06 14.22 18.04
CA GLU A 255 8.45 14.64 18.30
C GLU A 255 9.33 13.46 18.71
N SER A 256 8.74 12.40 19.28
CA SER A 256 9.48 11.22 19.71
C SER A 256 10.31 10.56 18.60
N PRO A 257 11.46 9.96 18.93
CA PRO A 257 12.33 9.33 17.94
C PRO A 257 11.62 8.16 17.24
N VAL A 258 12.01 7.91 15.99
CA VAL A 258 11.58 6.74 15.23
C VAL A 258 12.62 5.65 15.42
N ARG A 259 12.17 4.44 15.78
CA ARG A 259 13.00 3.24 15.66
C ARG A 259 13.14 2.94 14.16
N GLU A 260 14.37 2.75 13.69
CA GLU A 260 14.83 2.75 12.28
C GLU A 260 13.76 2.87 11.17
N PRO A 261 13.86 3.88 10.27
CA PRO A 261 12.86 4.09 9.23
C PRO A 261 12.80 2.92 8.24
N ILE A 262 11.62 2.35 8.09
CA ILE A 262 11.26 1.42 7.02
C ILE A 262 11.37 2.16 5.68
N ALA A 263 12.12 1.60 4.74
CA ALA A 263 12.09 2.11 3.37
C ALA A 263 10.72 1.78 2.74
N PRO A 264 10.16 2.65 1.88
CA PRO A 264 8.99 2.29 1.11
C PRO A 264 9.29 1.02 0.30
N PHE A 265 8.48 -0.01 0.55
CA PHE A 265 8.59 -1.31 -0.09
C PHE A 265 8.44 -1.14 -1.61
N GLY A 266 9.43 -1.63 -2.38
CA GLY A 266 9.50 -1.48 -3.84
C GLY A 266 10.62 -0.57 -4.37
N SER A 267 11.33 0.16 -3.51
CA SER A 267 12.60 0.80 -3.88
C SER A 267 13.73 -0.24 -3.86
N SER A 268 14.38 -0.44 -5.00
CA SER A 268 15.40 -1.50 -5.12
C SER A 268 16.50 -1.33 -4.07
N ALA A 269 16.81 -2.41 -3.34
CA ALA A 269 17.81 -2.49 -2.25
C ALA A 269 19.26 -2.11 -2.64
N LYS A 270 19.48 -1.60 -3.86
CA LYS A 270 20.79 -1.33 -4.44
C LYS A 270 21.42 0.00 -4.01
N GLU A 271 20.67 0.92 -3.41
CA GLU A 271 21.21 2.23 -2.98
C GLU A 271 21.78 2.25 -1.56
N ARG A 272 21.53 1.22 -0.73
CA ARG A 272 22.05 1.18 0.65
C ARG A 272 23.53 0.80 0.76
N LYS A 273 24.13 0.21 -0.29
CA LYS A 273 25.53 -0.28 -0.23
C LYS A 273 26.61 0.73 -0.60
N GLY A 274 26.24 2.01 -0.80
CA GLY A 274 27.16 3.02 -1.34
C GLY A 274 27.77 4.00 -0.32
N ARG A 275 27.42 3.92 0.98
CA ARG A 275 27.73 5.00 1.93
C ARG A 275 28.62 4.62 3.12
N GLU A 276 29.04 3.37 3.28
CA GLU A 276 29.85 2.94 4.44
C GLU A 276 31.34 2.70 4.18
N ASP A 277 31.84 2.71 2.93
CA ASP A 277 33.26 2.44 2.64
C ASP A 277 34.07 3.69 2.22
N ARG A 278 33.91 4.84 2.90
CA ARG A 278 34.71 6.05 2.58
C ARG A 278 35.50 6.69 3.71
N ASP A 279 35.62 6.04 4.86
CA ASP A 279 36.41 6.54 5.98
C ASP A 279 37.37 5.47 6.52
N GLU A 280 38.21 4.87 5.67
CA GLU A 280 39.37 4.12 6.15
C GLU A 280 40.49 4.10 5.10
N ARG A 281 41.35 5.12 5.13
CA ARG A 281 42.63 5.12 4.41
C ARG A 281 43.76 5.21 5.44
N PRO A 282 44.54 4.14 5.67
CA PRO A 282 45.60 4.18 6.66
C PRO A 282 46.83 4.93 6.12
N ALA A 283 47.41 5.77 6.96
CA ALA A 283 48.69 6.45 6.75
C ALA A 283 49.86 5.52 7.10
N ARG A 284 50.81 5.36 6.18
CA ARG A 284 52.21 4.87 6.37
C ARG A 284 52.88 4.83 4.98
N PHE A 285 54.13 5.22 4.71
CA PHE A 285 55.38 5.39 5.46
C PHE A 285 56.26 6.40 4.70
N GLY A 286 57.16 7.10 5.40
CA GLY A 286 58.25 7.89 4.79
C GLY A 286 59.61 7.18 4.84
N ARG A 287 60.45 7.43 3.82
CA ARG A 287 61.94 7.51 3.82
C ARG A 287 62.38 7.79 2.37
N SER A 288 62.99 8.93 2.03
CA SER A 288 64.37 9.41 2.22
C SER A 288 65.16 9.38 0.92
N GLY A 289 65.83 10.50 0.60
CA GLY A 289 67.10 10.50 -0.12
C GLY A 289 67.06 10.72 -1.63
N ASP A 290 67.45 11.95 -2.00
CA ASP A 290 68.43 12.27 -3.05
C ASP A 290 68.02 13.06 -4.32
N GLU A 291 68.78 14.15 -4.45
CA GLU A 291 69.31 14.84 -5.62
C GLU A 291 68.40 15.52 -6.67
N ARG A 292 68.47 16.86 -6.61
CA ARG A 292 68.39 17.87 -7.68
C ARG A 292 69.02 17.43 -9.03
N PRO A 293 68.66 18.03 -10.19
CA PRO A 293 68.76 19.48 -10.37
C PRO A 293 67.74 20.21 -11.25
N ARG A 294 67.77 21.53 -11.04
CA ARG A 294 67.08 22.61 -11.74
C ARG A 294 67.56 22.72 -13.19
N ARG A 295 66.65 23.09 -14.10
CA ARG A 295 67.01 23.81 -15.33
C ARG A 295 66.15 25.07 -15.46
N ARG A 296 66.84 26.13 -15.89
CA ARG A 296 66.48 27.55 -15.91
C ARG A 296 66.49 28.01 -17.38
N GLY A 297 65.67 28.99 -17.72
CA GLY A 297 65.74 29.80 -18.95
C GLY A 297 64.34 30.07 -19.52
N SER A 298 63.76 31.27 -19.33
CA SER A 298 63.95 32.52 -20.13
C SER A 298 63.42 32.34 -21.55
N ASP A 299 62.70 33.23 -22.20
CA ASP A 299 62.14 34.58 -22.00
C ASP A 299 61.36 34.79 -23.31
N GLU A 300 60.15 35.37 -23.30
CA GLU A 300 59.77 36.40 -24.27
C GLU A 300 58.33 36.92 -24.05
N LYS A 301 58.26 38.24 -24.06
CA LYS A 301 57.15 39.18 -23.87
C LYS A 301 56.39 39.42 -25.21
N PRO A 302 55.53 40.47 -25.39
CA PRO A 302 54.39 40.99 -24.61
C PRO A 302 53.16 41.41 -25.49
N PHE A 303 52.08 41.89 -24.82
CA PHE A 303 51.18 43.01 -25.22
C PHE A 303 50.25 42.85 -26.47
N ARG A 304 49.01 43.36 -26.55
CA ARG A 304 48.21 44.39 -25.83
C ARG A 304 46.72 44.27 -26.29
N PRO A 305 45.78 45.19 -25.96
CA PRO A 305 44.46 44.91 -25.37
C PRO A 305 43.29 45.08 -26.38
N ARG A 306 42.01 45.13 -25.94
CA ARG A 306 41.06 46.25 -26.18
C ARG A 306 39.59 45.95 -25.81
N ARG A 307 39.11 46.73 -24.84
CA ARG A 307 37.80 47.43 -24.66
C ARG A 307 36.46 46.69 -24.58
N GLU A 308 35.74 47.08 -23.52
CA GLU A 308 34.29 47.30 -23.46
C GLU A 308 33.75 48.10 -24.66
N ASP A 309 32.62 47.66 -25.21
CA ASP A 309 31.43 48.50 -25.33
C ASP A 309 30.16 47.65 -25.56
N ARG A 310 29.25 47.81 -24.61
CA ARG A 310 27.77 47.71 -24.61
C ARG A 310 27.06 47.66 -25.98
N TYR A 311 26.14 46.72 -26.18
CA TYR A 311 24.76 46.93 -26.70
C TYR A 311 23.88 45.68 -26.47
N GLU A 312 22.59 45.94 -26.25
CA GLU A 312 21.50 45.07 -25.80
C GLU A 312 21.20 43.88 -26.73
N ARG A 313 20.76 42.74 -26.15
CA ARG A 313 19.99 41.73 -26.88
C ARG A 313 19.01 41.00 -25.97
N GLU A 314 17.79 40.94 -26.48
CA GLU A 314 16.54 40.47 -25.88
C GLU A 314 16.55 39.04 -25.34
N GLU A 315 15.64 38.80 -24.40
CA GLU A 315 15.29 37.53 -23.78
C GLU A 315 14.90 36.47 -24.82
N GLU A 316 15.52 35.28 -24.76
CA GLU A 316 15.08 34.10 -25.52
C GLU A 316 14.85 32.93 -24.55
N GLU A 317 13.60 32.46 -24.49
CA GLU A 317 13.12 31.37 -23.65
C GLU A 317 13.74 29.99 -24.00
N PRO A 318 13.82 29.06 -23.02
CA PRO A 318 14.39 27.73 -23.24
C PRO A 318 13.45 26.77 -24.02
N ARG A 319 13.99 26.22 -25.12
CA ARG A 319 13.34 25.28 -26.04
C ARG A 319 12.91 23.96 -25.37
N LYS A 320 11.61 23.63 -25.45
CA LYS A 320 11.02 22.32 -25.11
C LYS A 320 11.32 21.27 -26.19
N ARG A 321 11.68 20.05 -25.76
CA ARG A 321 11.85 18.86 -26.61
C ARG A 321 10.48 18.23 -26.92
N PRO A 322 10.14 17.92 -28.20
CA PRO A 322 8.84 17.33 -28.54
C PRO A 322 8.81 15.81 -28.31
N SER A 323 7.67 15.34 -27.78
CA SER A 323 7.30 13.93 -27.60
C SER A 323 7.02 13.25 -28.94
N ARG A 324 7.48 12.00 -29.06
CA ARG A 324 7.21 11.12 -30.19
C ARG A 324 5.79 10.57 -30.05
N LEU A 325 4.92 10.91 -30.99
CA LEU A 325 3.93 10.04 -31.66
C LEU A 325 2.88 10.94 -32.34
N ASP A 326 3.24 11.54 -33.48
CA ASP A 326 2.26 12.04 -34.45
C ASP A 326 2.68 11.61 -35.85
N VAL A 327 1.89 10.68 -36.40
CA VAL A 327 2.07 10.09 -37.72
C VAL A 327 1.67 11.15 -38.77
N LYS A 328 2.65 11.68 -39.50
CA LYS A 328 2.40 12.55 -40.66
C LYS A 328 1.76 11.74 -41.79
N LYS A 329 0.53 12.10 -42.18
CA LYS A 329 -0.12 11.72 -43.44
C LYS A 329 0.65 12.34 -44.63
N SER A 330 0.94 11.53 -45.65
CA SER A 330 1.57 11.98 -46.89
C SER A 330 0.54 12.37 -47.97
N VAL A 331 0.76 13.56 -48.48
CA VAL A 331 0.33 14.39 -49.63
C VAL A 331 -0.27 13.73 -50.93
N TRP A 332 -0.56 12.43 -51.00
CA TRP A 332 -1.15 11.84 -52.22
C TRP A 332 -2.48 11.12 -51.97
N ARG A 333 -3.52 11.91 -51.69
CA ARG A 333 -4.94 11.70 -52.08
C ARG A 333 -5.79 12.78 -51.42
N ALA A 334 -6.08 13.84 -52.18
CA ALA A 334 -7.14 14.79 -51.92
C ALA A 334 -8.21 14.59 -53.00
N GLY A 335 -9.48 14.54 -52.58
CA GLY A 335 -10.65 14.56 -53.46
C GLY A 335 -11.33 13.21 -53.61
N GLU A 336 -12.37 12.96 -52.82
CA GLU A 336 -13.74 12.66 -53.29
C GLU A 336 -14.63 12.26 -52.10
N THR A 337 -15.85 12.79 -52.12
CA THR A 337 -16.92 12.62 -51.15
C THR A 337 -17.69 11.31 -51.38
N ASP A 338 -18.49 10.97 -50.36
CA ASP A 338 -19.69 10.14 -50.35
C ASP A 338 -19.59 8.59 -50.20
N ASP A 339 -20.31 8.19 -49.15
CA ASP A 339 -21.22 7.05 -49.00
C ASP A 339 -20.77 5.56 -49.01
N GLU A 340 -21.38 4.88 -48.03
CA GLU A 340 -21.75 3.46 -47.91
C GLU A 340 -20.70 2.31 -47.90
N ALA A 341 -20.79 1.57 -46.79
CA ALA A 341 -20.82 0.10 -46.69
C ALA A 341 -19.58 -0.66 -46.12
N PRO A 342 -19.82 -1.80 -45.44
CA PRO A 342 -19.00 -2.32 -44.34
C PRO A 342 -17.98 -3.38 -44.80
N ARG A 343 -16.91 -3.60 -44.02
CA ARG A 343 -15.98 -4.72 -44.26
C ARG A 343 -15.76 -5.56 -43.01
N LYS A 344 -16.60 -6.60 -42.88
CA LYS A 344 -16.27 -7.85 -42.16
C LYS A 344 -15.01 -8.46 -42.79
N LYS A 345 -13.99 -8.78 -41.98
CA LYS A 345 -12.92 -9.69 -42.37
C LYS A 345 -13.28 -11.12 -41.94
N VAL A 346 -13.47 -11.99 -42.92
CA VAL A 346 -13.55 -13.45 -42.78
C VAL A 346 -12.15 -13.99 -42.46
N PRO A 347 -11.98 -14.92 -41.50
CA PRO A 347 -10.67 -15.48 -41.14
C PRO A 347 -10.20 -16.54 -42.16
N ARG A 348 -8.89 -16.56 -42.44
CA ARG A 348 -8.25 -17.62 -43.22
C ARG A 348 -7.83 -18.77 -42.29
N ARG A 349 -8.47 -19.93 -42.52
CA ARG A 349 -7.98 -21.32 -42.38
C ARG A 349 -7.46 -21.77 -41.00
N GLY A 350 -8.33 -22.47 -40.26
CA GLY A 350 -7.95 -23.73 -39.60
C GLY A 350 -7.61 -23.72 -38.12
N ALA A 351 -8.42 -23.08 -37.27
CA ALA A 351 -8.80 -23.49 -35.90
C ALA A 351 -9.51 -22.30 -35.21
N ASP A 352 -10.66 -22.53 -34.57
CA ASP A 352 -11.31 -21.49 -33.76
C ASP A 352 -10.42 -21.18 -32.53
N PRO A 353 -10.01 -19.91 -32.30
CA PRO A 353 -9.19 -19.54 -31.15
C PRO A 353 -9.80 -19.93 -29.79
N ARG A 354 -11.12 -20.14 -29.73
CA ARG A 354 -11.81 -20.59 -28.52
C ARG A 354 -11.61 -22.08 -28.26
N GLU A 355 -11.62 -22.92 -29.29
CA GLU A 355 -11.41 -24.37 -29.14
C GLU A 355 -9.97 -24.72 -28.77
N ALA A 356 -8.97 -24.01 -29.33
CA ALA A 356 -7.56 -24.19 -28.96
C ALA A 356 -7.26 -23.82 -27.50
N ARG A 357 -8.01 -22.86 -26.94
CA ARG A 357 -7.92 -22.49 -25.51
C ARG A 357 -8.64 -23.49 -24.61
N ALA A 358 -9.78 -24.03 -25.04
CA ALA A 358 -10.49 -25.09 -24.30
C ALA A 358 -9.66 -26.39 -24.24
N ALA A 359 -9.10 -26.84 -25.36
CA ALA A 359 -8.25 -28.04 -25.44
C ALA A 359 -6.90 -27.92 -24.72
N SER A 360 -6.49 -26.70 -24.33
CA SER A 360 -5.31 -26.47 -23.49
C SER A 360 -5.64 -26.49 -22.00
N ALA A 361 -6.90 -26.25 -21.63
CA ALA A 361 -7.37 -26.25 -20.25
C ALA A 361 -7.62 -27.66 -19.70
N GLU A 362 -7.94 -28.64 -20.57
CA GLU A 362 -8.21 -30.04 -20.19
C GLU A 362 -6.96 -30.93 -20.09
N ARG A 363 -5.75 -30.40 -20.31
CA ARG A 363 -4.52 -31.20 -20.29
C ARG A 363 -4.07 -31.51 -18.87
N GLN A 364 -3.88 -32.79 -18.54
CA GLN A 364 -3.31 -33.22 -17.27
C GLN A 364 -1.84 -32.77 -17.14
N ARG A 365 -1.48 -32.27 -15.95
CA ARG A 365 -0.14 -31.80 -15.60
C ARG A 365 0.57 -32.88 -14.79
N GLU A 366 1.81 -33.18 -15.14
CA GLU A 366 2.63 -34.14 -14.40
C GLU A 366 3.70 -33.39 -13.59
N ARG A 367 3.89 -33.80 -12.33
CA ARG A 367 4.91 -33.23 -11.45
C ARG A 367 6.26 -33.84 -11.80
N VAL A 368 7.13 -33.03 -12.37
CA VAL A 368 8.54 -33.38 -12.56
C VAL A 368 9.31 -32.75 -11.40
N GLY A 369 10.10 -33.53 -10.67
CA GLY A 369 10.67 -33.15 -9.37
C GLY A 369 11.41 -31.81 -9.28
N ALA A 370 11.73 -31.40 -8.05
CA ALA A 370 12.24 -30.06 -7.73
C ALA A 370 13.64 -29.80 -8.31
N ILE A 371 13.82 -28.62 -8.92
CA ILE A 371 15.12 -28.15 -9.40
C ILE A 371 15.62 -27.07 -8.41
N ALA A 372 16.91 -27.14 -8.06
CA ALA A 372 17.54 -26.15 -7.20
C ALA A 372 17.97 -24.92 -8.03
N SER A 373 17.50 -23.74 -7.63
CA SER A 373 17.95 -22.46 -8.18
C SER A 373 19.35 -22.10 -7.66
N PRO A 374 20.18 -21.32 -8.39
CA PRO A 374 21.50 -20.87 -7.92
C PRO A 374 21.47 -20.10 -6.59
N GLU A 375 20.30 -19.61 -6.16
CA GLU A 375 20.07 -18.93 -4.88
C GLU A 375 19.62 -19.88 -3.74
N GLY A 376 19.82 -21.20 -3.90
CA GLY A 376 19.56 -22.19 -2.84
C GLY A 376 18.08 -22.52 -2.57
N ARG A 377 17.13 -21.90 -3.29
CA ARG A 377 15.70 -22.23 -3.20
C ARG A 377 15.35 -23.40 -4.12
N LYS A 378 14.67 -24.42 -3.57
CA LYS A 378 14.06 -25.53 -4.34
C LYS A 378 12.74 -25.05 -4.92
N VAL A 379 12.60 -25.07 -6.25
CA VAL A 379 11.36 -24.69 -6.93
C VAL A 379 10.71 -25.95 -7.51
N VAL A 380 9.42 -26.13 -7.20
CA VAL A 380 8.59 -27.21 -7.77
C VAL A 380 8.12 -26.76 -9.15
N VAL A 381 8.44 -27.53 -10.18
CA VAL A 381 8.11 -27.18 -11.58
C VAL A 381 7.15 -28.22 -12.14
N GLU A 382 5.94 -27.79 -12.51
CA GLU A 382 4.98 -28.63 -13.21
C GLU A 382 5.09 -28.45 -14.72
N ARG A 383 5.17 -29.55 -15.48
CA ARG A 383 5.24 -29.51 -16.96
C ARG A 383 3.98 -30.14 -17.54
N LEU A 384 3.46 -29.53 -18.61
CA LEU A 384 2.39 -30.11 -19.43
C LEU A 384 2.90 -31.36 -20.16
N VAL A 385 2.21 -32.48 -19.98
CA VAL A 385 2.52 -33.75 -20.67
C VAL A 385 2.31 -33.56 -22.17
N ARG A 386 3.32 -33.90 -22.99
CA ARG A 386 3.17 -33.91 -24.45
C ARG A 386 2.34 -35.14 -24.84
N PRO A 387 1.40 -35.03 -25.81
CA PRO A 387 0.71 -36.20 -26.31
C PRO A 387 1.71 -37.16 -26.98
N PRO A 388 1.49 -38.48 -26.92
CA PRO A 388 2.29 -39.44 -27.70
C PRO A 388 2.16 -39.10 -29.18
N GLN A 389 3.30 -39.00 -29.89
CA GLN A 389 3.28 -38.95 -31.34
C GLN A 389 2.74 -40.29 -31.84
N GLU A 390 1.68 -40.27 -32.65
CA GLU A 390 1.32 -41.42 -33.47
C GLU A 390 2.53 -41.78 -34.33
N GLU A 391 2.98 -43.03 -34.22
CA GLU A 391 4.00 -43.58 -35.10
C GLU A 391 3.54 -43.43 -36.56
N GLU A 392 4.27 -42.62 -37.33
CA GLU A 392 4.16 -42.62 -38.78
C GLU A 392 4.45 -44.05 -39.26
N LYS A 393 3.39 -44.76 -39.65
CA LYS A 393 3.47 -46.04 -40.35
C LYS A 393 4.41 -45.87 -41.55
N THR A 394 5.56 -46.52 -41.49
CA THR A 394 6.44 -46.72 -42.63
C THR A 394 5.63 -47.33 -43.78
N PRO A 395 5.59 -46.73 -44.99
CA PRO A 395 4.87 -47.34 -46.10
C PRO A 395 5.58 -48.64 -46.50
N ALA A 396 4.79 -49.72 -46.53
CA ALA A 396 5.22 -51.05 -46.91
C ALA A 396 5.95 -51.06 -48.26
N ALA A 397 7.10 -51.74 -48.29
CA ALA A 397 7.85 -52.05 -49.48
C ALA A 397 6.93 -52.75 -50.51
N ARG A 398 6.77 -52.15 -51.68
CA ARG A 398 6.21 -52.85 -52.85
C ARG A 398 7.19 -53.95 -53.24
N GLY A 399 6.77 -55.18 -53.01
CA GLY A 399 7.43 -56.39 -53.47
C GLY A 399 7.71 -56.35 -54.96
N GLY A 400 8.84 -56.95 -55.31
CA GLY A 400 9.30 -57.09 -56.68
C GLY A 400 8.30 -57.84 -57.57
N ARG A 401 8.35 -57.49 -58.85
CA ARG A 401 8.06 -58.43 -59.93
C ARG A 401 9.40 -58.89 -60.45
N GLY A 402 9.67 -60.18 -60.32
CA GLY A 402 10.64 -60.87 -61.16
C GLY A 402 9.95 -61.34 -62.44
N ALA A 403 10.61 -61.11 -63.57
CA ALA A 403 10.74 -61.96 -64.76
C ALA A 403 11.48 -61.14 -65.82
#